data_AF-A0A1A6FX43-F1
#
_entry.id   AF-A0A1A6FX43-F1
#
_cell.length_a   1.000
_cell.length_b   1.000
_cell.length_c   1.000
_cell.angle_alpha   90.00
_cell.angle_beta   90.00
_cell.angle_gamma   90.00
#
_symmetry.space_group_name_H-M   'P 1'
#
loop_
_entity.id
_entity.type
_entity.pdbx_description
1 polymer ?
#
loop_
_entity_poly.entity_id
_entity_poly.type
_entity_poly.pdbx_seq_one_letter_code
_entity_poly.pdbx_strand_id
1 'polypeptide(L)'
;NKEYVCRGHDYERLEAFQQRMLSEFPQAVAMQHPNHPDDAILQYLQIYAVTPIPDYVDVLQMDRVPDRVKSFYRVNNVRKFRYDRPFHKGPKDKENEFKSLWIERTTLTLTHSLPGISRWFEVERRELVEVSPLENAIQVVENKNQELRALISQYQHKQVHGNINLLSMCLNGVIDAAVNGGIARYQE
;
A
#
# COMPACT_ATOMS: atom_id res chain seq x y z
N ASN A 1 25.15 3.24 0.99
CA ASN A 1 23.70 3.30 0.67
C ASN A 1 22.91 2.69 1.80
N LYS A 2 21.97 3.43 2.38
CA LYS A 2 21.09 2.97 3.46
C LYS A 2 19.63 3.23 3.08
N GLU A 3 18.73 2.40 3.57
CA GLU A 3 17.28 2.50 3.35
C GLU A 3 16.58 2.68 4.70
N TYR A 4 15.57 3.54 4.73
CA TYR A 4 14.82 3.86 5.95
C TYR A 4 13.32 3.89 5.65
N VAL A 5 12.51 3.50 6.61
CA VAL A 5 11.07 3.76 6.57
C VAL A 5 10.74 4.86 7.58
N CYS A 6 10.04 5.89 7.09
CA CYS A 6 9.67 7.06 7.86
C CYS A 6 8.16 7.07 8.10
N ARG A 7 7.76 7.23 9.36
CA ARG A 7 6.39 7.53 9.74
C ARG A 7 6.11 9.01 9.49
N GLY A 8 5.22 9.28 8.54
CA GLY A 8 4.77 10.63 8.23
C GLY A 8 4.11 11.35 9.41
N HIS A 9 4.01 12.67 9.30
CA HIS A 9 3.17 13.48 10.18
C HIS A 9 1.69 13.18 9.94
N ASP A 10 0.84 13.64 10.87
CA ASP A 10 -0.60 13.43 10.74
C ASP A 10 -1.10 14.07 9.44
N TYR A 11 -1.79 13.28 8.62
CA TYR A 11 -2.29 13.65 7.30
C TYR A 11 -1.21 14.09 6.28
N GLU A 12 0.07 13.81 6.53
CA GLU A 12 1.14 14.10 5.59
C GLU A 12 1.00 13.22 4.34
N ARG A 13 0.98 13.86 3.17
CA ARG A 13 0.98 13.18 1.87
C ARG A 13 2.41 12.94 1.39
N LEU A 14 2.58 11.99 0.46
CA LEU A 14 3.89 11.63 -0.08
C LEU A 14 4.59 12.85 -0.71
N GLU A 15 3.86 13.70 -1.43
CA GLU A 15 4.42 14.87 -2.09
C GLU A 15 4.96 15.88 -1.07
N ALA A 16 4.22 16.10 0.03
CA ALA A 16 4.64 16.98 1.10
C ALA A 16 5.88 16.43 1.82
N PHE A 17 5.92 15.12 2.08
CA PHE A 17 7.07 14.44 2.65
C PHE A 17 8.31 14.56 1.73
N GLN A 18 8.15 14.34 0.42
CA GLN A 18 9.22 14.46 -0.57
C GLN A 18 9.80 15.88 -0.60
N GLN A 19 8.95 16.91 -0.63
CA GLN A 19 9.39 18.31 -0.58
C GLN A 19 10.18 18.62 0.70
N ARG A 20 9.69 18.13 1.85
CA ARG A 20 10.39 18.28 3.11
C ARG A 20 11.76 17.61 3.10
N MET A 21 11.87 16.37 2.60
CA MET A 21 13.16 15.69 2.48
C MET A 21 14.13 16.41 1.54
N LEU A 22 13.65 16.93 0.41
CA LEU A 22 14.50 17.69 -0.51
C LEU A 22 14.95 19.03 0.08
N SER A 23 14.16 19.63 0.97
CA SER A 23 14.58 20.83 1.73
C SER A 23 15.69 20.53 2.75
N GLU A 24 15.67 19.35 3.37
CA GLU A 24 16.70 18.91 4.32
C GLU A 24 18.00 18.50 3.61
N PHE A 25 17.89 17.97 2.38
CA PHE A 25 19.01 17.52 1.57
C PHE A 25 19.06 18.30 0.24
N PRO A 26 19.45 19.58 0.24
CA PRO A 26 19.36 20.45 -0.94
C PRO A 26 20.25 20.04 -2.11
N GLN A 27 21.26 19.20 -1.86
CA GLN A 27 22.16 18.64 -2.89
C GLN A 27 21.68 17.29 -3.44
N ALA A 28 20.58 16.75 -2.90
CA ALA A 28 20.06 15.46 -3.33
C ALA A 28 19.09 15.61 -4.50
N VAL A 29 19.19 14.69 -5.45
CA VAL A 29 18.26 14.61 -6.58
C VAL A 29 17.20 13.55 -6.30
N ALA A 30 15.93 13.92 -6.45
CA ALA A 30 14.81 12.99 -6.34
C ALA A 30 14.82 12.00 -7.52
N MET A 31 14.93 10.71 -7.23
CA MET A 31 14.85 9.66 -8.24
C MET A 31 13.41 9.14 -8.34
N GLN A 32 12.79 9.30 -9.51
CA GLN A 32 11.47 8.70 -9.78
C GLN A 32 11.57 7.23 -10.20
N HIS A 33 12.69 6.84 -10.81
CA HIS A 33 12.96 5.48 -11.26
C HIS A 33 14.35 5.03 -10.78
N PRO A 34 14.58 3.71 -10.57
CA PRO A 34 15.89 3.17 -10.18
C PRO A 34 16.96 3.27 -11.28
N ASN A 35 16.77 4.10 -12.30
CA ASN A 35 17.74 4.25 -13.39
C ASN A 35 19.02 4.88 -12.87
N HIS A 36 20.15 4.32 -13.29
CA HIS A 36 21.48 4.75 -12.88
C HIS A 36 21.62 6.26 -13.08
N PRO A 37 21.91 6.99 -12.01
CA PRO A 37 22.05 8.41 -12.14
C PRO A 37 23.43 8.81 -12.68
N ASP A 38 23.51 9.98 -13.30
CA ASP A 38 24.76 10.53 -13.85
C ASP A 38 25.82 10.72 -12.75
N ASP A 39 27.07 10.36 -13.06
CA ASP A 39 28.24 10.41 -12.16
C ASP A 39 28.51 11.79 -11.53
N ALA A 40 27.88 12.86 -12.04
CA ALA A 40 28.00 14.22 -11.52
C ALA A 40 27.20 14.47 -10.23
N ILE A 41 26.20 13.64 -9.92
CA ILE A 41 25.32 13.84 -8.76
C ILE A 41 25.84 12.99 -7.59
N LEU A 42 26.13 13.63 -6.45
CA LEU A 42 26.73 12.95 -5.29
C LEU A 42 25.71 12.33 -4.33
N GLN A 43 24.44 12.77 -4.40
CA GLN A 43 23.39 12.34 -3.48
C GLN A 43 22.05 12.15 -4.19
N TYR A 44 21.39 11.03 -3.91
CA TYR A 44 20.10 10.71 -4.48
C TYR A 44 19.12 10.32 -3.39
N LEU A 45 17.88 10.75 -3.57
CA LEU A 45 16.77 10.37 -2.70
C LEU A 45 15.71 9.64 -3.52
N GLN A 46 15.47 8.41 -3.13
CA GLN A 46 14.43 7.57 -3.69
C GLN A 46 13.35 7.41 -2.61
N ILE A 47 12.15 7.94 -2.88
CA ILE A 47 11.10 8.06 -1.86
C ILE A 47 9.79 7.51 -2.40
N TYR A 48 9.26 6.49 -1.71
CA TYR A 48 7.99 5.84 -2.04
C TYR A 48 7.13 5.64 -0.79
N ALA A 49 5.81 5.58 -0.98
CA ALA A 49 4.91 5.16 0.07
C ALA A 49 4.98 3.63 0.25
N VAL A 50 4.99 3.20 1.51
CA VAL A 50 4.93 1.78 1.89
C VAL A 50 3.69 1.52 2.76
N THR A 51 3.14 0.32 2.66
CA THR A 51 1.99 -0.12 3.46
C THR A 51 2.49 -0.94 4.66
N PRO A 52 2.02 -0.67 5.88
CA PRO A 52 2.40 -1.47 7.05
C PRO A 52 1.82 -2.89 6.96
N ILE A 53 2.60 -3.86 7.44
CA ILE A 53 2.16 -5.24 7.63
C ILE A 53 1.98 -5.44 9.15
N PRO A 54 0.75 -5.75 9.62
CA PRO A 54 0.48 -5.93 11.04
C PRO A 54 1.22 -7.16 11.59
N ASP A 55 1.92 -7.02 12.72
CA ASP A 55 2.58 -8.14 13.40
C ASP A 55 1.58 -8.95 14.27
N TYR A 56 0.54 -8.30 14.80
CA TYR A 56 -0.44 -8.91 15.71
C TYR A 56 -1.69 -9.41 15.00
N VAL A 57 -1.54 -10.41 14.13
CA VAL A 57 -2.64 -10.98 13.34
C VAL A 57 -3.74 -11.57 14.25
N ASP A 58 -3.37 -12.15 15.39
CA ASP A 58 -4.32 -12.75 16.34
C ASP A 58 -5.35 -11.73 16.84
N VAL A 59 -4.91 -10.53 17.24
CA VAL A 59 -5.80 -9.45 17.71
C VAL A 59 -6.78 -9.02 16.61
N LEU A 60 -6.34 -9.04 15.35
CA LEU A 60 -7.17 -8.69 14.19
C LEU A 60 -8.25 -9.75 13.91
N GLN A 61 -7.99 -11.01 14.24
CA GLN A 61 -8.91 -12.13 14.04
C GLN A 61 -9.90 -12.33 15.20
N MET A 62 -9.65 -11.74 16.37
CA MET A 62 -10.56 -11.86 17.51
C MET A 62 -11.90 -11.14 17.29
N ASP A 63 -13.02 -11.86 17.30
CA ASP A 63 -14.36 -11.28 17.14
C ASP A 63 -14.74 -10.28 18.24
N ARG A 64 -14.31 -10.56 19.48
CA ARG A 64 -14.59 -9.71 20.64
C ARG A 64 -13.86 -8.35 20.62
N VAL A 65 -12.88 -8.17 19.75
CA VAL A 65 -12.08 -6.94 19.69
C VAL A 65 -12.77 -5.94 18.76
N PRO A 66 -13.13 -4.73 19.24
CA PRO A 66 -13.77 -3.73 18.39
C PRO A 66 -12.90 -3.30 17.20
N ASP A 67 -13.52 -2.99 16.06
CA ASP A 67 -12.82 -2.61 14.83
C ASP A 67 -11.91 -1.39 14.97
N ARG A 68 -12.22 -0.48 15.91
CA ARG A 68 -11.36 0.68 16.21
C ARG A 68 -10.01 0.24 16.77
N VAL A 69 -10.01 -0.77 17.65
CA VAL A 69 -8.79 -1.35 18.22
C VAL A 69 -8.03 -2.12 17.14
N LYS A 70 -8.73 -2.94 16.33
CA LYS A 70 -8.12 -3.63 15.19
C LYS A 70 -7.45 -2.65 14.23
N SER A 71 -8.13 -1.55 13.89
CA SER A 71 -7.62 -0.51 13.01
C SER A 71 -6.35 0.16 13.54
N PHE A 72 -6.24 0.33 14.87
CA PHE A 72 -5.02 0.86 15.48
C PHE A 72 -3.82 -0.08 15.25
N TYR A 73 -3.97 -1.38 15.54
CA TYR A 73 -2.88 -2.36 15.38
C TYR A 73 -2.55 -2.68 13.91
N ARG A 74 -3.42 -2.32 12.96
CA ARG A 74 -3.08 -2.45 11.52
C ARG A 74 -1.94 -1.54 11.10
N VAL A 75 -1.75 -0.40 11.78
CA VAL A 75 -0.81 0.66 11.34
C VAL A 75 0.12 1.14 12.46
N ASN A 76 -0.02 0.61 13.68
CA ASN A 76 0.81 0.95 14.83
C ASN A 76 1.43 -0.29 15.44
N ASN A 77 2.60 -0.10 16.02
CA ASN A 77 3.45 -1.17 16.54
C ASN A 77 3.76 -2.21 15.46
N VAL A 78 4.21 -1.71 14.31
CA VAL A 78 4.50 -2.50 13.11
C VAL A 78 5.98 -2.37 12.77
N ARG A 79 6.62 -3.49 12.48
CA ARG A 79 8.04 -3.56 12.08
C ARG A 79 8.23 -3.87 10.61
N LYS A 80 7.19 -4.42 9.96
CA LYS A 80 7.23 -4.84 8.56
C LYS A 80 6.40 -3.91 7.69
N PHE A 81 6.91 -3.62 6.51
CA PHE A 81 6.25 -2.77 5.51
C PHE A 81 6.40 -3.42 4.14
N ARG A 82 5.47 -3.14 3.23
CA ARG A 82 5.58 -3.57 1.83
C ARG A 82 5.28 -2.44 0.86
N TYR A 83 5.89 -2.53 -0.31
CA TYR A 83 5.44 -1.81 -1.49
C TYR A 83 5.44 -2.74 -2.69
N ASP A 84 4.54 -2.44 -3.62
CA ASP A 84 4.26 -3.26 -4.79
C ASP A 84 4.58 -2.44 -6.03
N ARG A 85 5.38 -3.03 -6.94
CA ARG A 85 5.71 -2.44 -8.23
C ARG A 85 5.12 -3.31 -9.34
N PRO A 86 4.12 -2.81 -10.10
CA PRO A 86 3.58 -3.56 -11.23
C PRO A 86 4.58 -3.61 -12.38
N PHE A 87 4.62 -4.74 -13.08
CA PHE A 87 5.39 -4.91 -14.32
C PHE A 87 4.74 -5.97 -15.20
N HIS A 88 5.03 -5.94 -16.50
CA HIS A 88 4.52 -6.95 -17.44
C HIS A 88 5.59 -8.00 -17.75
N LYS A 89 5.23 -9.29 -17.68
CA LYS A 89 6.03 -10.37 -18.26
C LYS A 89 5.41 -10.83 -19.57
N GLY A 90 6.19 -10.79 -20.64
CA GLY A 90 5.72 -11.09 -21.99
C GLY A 90 5.00 -9.92 -22.66
N PRO A 91 4.40 -10.15 -23.84
CA PRO A 91 3.68 -9.10 -24.56
C PRO A 91 2.44 -8.65 -23.79
N LYS A 92 2.27 -7.33 -23.68
CA LYS A 92 1.08 -6.74 -23.08
C LYS A 92 -0.11 -6.95 -24.01
N ASP A 93 -1.10 -7.71 -23.55
CA ASP A 93 -2.39 -7.80 -24.20
C ASP A 93 -3.11 -6.44 -24.09
N LYS A 94 -3.50 -5.89 -25.25
CA LYS A 94 -4.16 -4.58 -25.34
C LYS A 94 -5.61 -4.62 -24.85
N GLU A 95 -6.26 -5.77 -24.96
CA GLU A 95 -7.65 -5.95 -24.51
C GLU A 95 -7.70 -6.28 -23.03
N ASN A 96 -6.71 -7.04 -22.53
CA ASN A 96 -6.67 -7.45 -21.13
C ASN A 96 -5.24 -7.42 -20.57
N GLU A 97 -4.83 -6.25 -20.09
CA GLU A 97 -3.49 -6.06 -19.52
C GLU A 97 -3.22 -6.93 -18.28
N PHE A 98 -4.29 -7.36 -17.57
CA PHE A 98 -4.17 -8.12 -16.33
C PHE A 98 -3.55 -9.49 -16.54
N LYS A 99 -3.69 -10.10 -17.73
CA LYS A 99 -3.12 -11.42 -18.06
C LYS A 99 -1.60 -11.50 -17.91
N SER A 100 -0.93 -10.39 -18.14
CA SER A 100 0.53 -10.29 -18.07
C SER A 100 1.02 -9.40 -16.92
N LEU A 101 0.11 -8.91 -16.07
CA LEU A 101 0.43 -7.98 -14.99
C LEU A 101 0.95 -8.72 -13.75
N TRP A 102 2.27 -8.73 -13.59
CA TRP A 102 2.96 -9.23 -12.41
C TRP A 102 3.21 -8.09 -11.42
N ILE A 103 3.37 -8.44 -10.15
CA ILE A 103 3.76 -7.49 -9.10
C ILE A 103 5.09 -7.92 -8.51
N GLU A 104 6.06 -7.01 -8.50
CA GLU A 104 7.27 -7.13 -7.69
C GLU A 104 6.95 -6.56 -6.30
N ARG A 105 6.74 -7.45 -5.32
CA ARG A 105 6.45 -7.07 -3.94
C ARG A 105 7.73 -7.09 -3.12
N THR A 106 8.10 -5.94 -2.59
CA THR A 106 9.22 -5.82 -1.65
C THR A 106 8.68 -5.69 -0.24
N THR A 107 9.15 -6.55 0.66
CA THR A 107 8.92 -6.47 2.10
C THR A 107 10.17 -5.97 2.80
N LEU A 108 10.00 -4.92 3.60
CA LEU A 108 11.03 -4.28 4.39
C LEU A 108 10.78 -4.60 5.87
N THR A 109 11.80 -5.08 6.56
CA THR A 109 11.78 -5.27 8.02
C THR A 109 12.71 -4.24 8.65
N LEU A 110 12.17 -3.42 9.54
CA LEU A 110 12.93 -2.35 10.21
C LEU A 110 13.70 -2.90 11.42
N THR A 111 14.76 -2.20 11.82
CA THR A 111 15.45 -2.51 13.09
C THR A 111 14.51 -2.44 14.30
N HIS A 112 13.56 -1.50 14.31
CA HIS A 112 12.59 -1.29 15.41
C HIS A 112 11.18 -1.02 14.86
N SER A 113 10.15 -1.27 15.68
CA SER A 113 8.76 -1.00 15.32
C SER A 113 8.46 0.50 15.28
N LEU A 114 7.52 0.89 14.41
CA LEU A 114 6.92 2.22 14.39
C LEU A 114 5.51 2.18 15.02
N PRO A 115 5.14 3.17 15.85
CA PRO A 115 5.97 4.29 16.32
C PRO A 115 7.02 3.82 17.35
N GLY A 116 8.13 4.56 17.45
CA GLY A 116 9.20 4.33 18.44
C GLY A 116 9.82 5.65 18.90
N ILE A 117 11.05 5.62 19.44
CA ILE A 117 11.78 6.82 19.89
C ILE A 117 12.03 7.79 18.71
N SER A 118 12.30 7.24 17.52
CA SER A 118 12.42 7.98 16.27
C SER A 118 11.18 7.79 15.38
N ARG A 119 10.95 8.73 14.47
CA ARG A 119 9.95 8.60 13.39
C ARG A 119 10.47 7.79 12.21
N TRP A 120 11.73 7.38 12.21
CA TRP A 120 12.32 6.56 11.16
C TRP A 120 13.28 5.54 11.74
N PHE A 121 13.34 4.39 11.10
CA PHE A 121 14.29 3.33 11.41
C PHE A 121 14.90 2.75 10.14
N GLU A 122 16.14 2.32 10.24
CA GLU A 122 16.88 1.66 9.17
C GLU A 122 16.23 0.32 8.83
N VAL A 123 16.20 -0.02 7.55
CA VAL A 123 15.79 -1.33 7.05
C VAL A 123 16.89 -2.34 7.37
N GLU A 124 16.56 -3.34 8.19
CA GLU A 124 17.44 -4.45 8.54
C GLU A 124 17.42 -5.54 7.46
N ARG A 125 16.25 -5.83 6.92
CA ARG A 125 16.06 -6.92 5.95
C ARG A 125 15.10 -6.51 4.83
N ARG A 126 15.45 -6.92 3.61
CA ARG A 126 14.65 -6.75 2.39
C ARG A 126 14.38 -8.10 1.75
N GLU A 127 13.13 -8.37 1.43
CA GLU A 127 12.67 -9.59 0.76
C GLU A 127 11.87 -9.20 -0.47
N LEU A 128 12.24 -9.73 -1.64
CA LEU A 128 11.55 -9.47 -2.89
C LEU A 128 10.89 -10.76 -3.37
N VAL A 129 9.60 -10.67 -3.68
CA VAL A 129 8.84 -11.77 -4.26
C VAL A 129 8.06 -11.27 -5.47
N GLU A 130 7.93 -12.11 -6.48
CA GLU A 130 7.05 -11.85 -7.60
C GLU A 130 5.68 -12.48 -7.33
N VAL A 131 4.63 -11.72 -7.56
CA VAL A 131 3.23 -12.18 -7.46
C VAL A 131 2.69 -12.30 -8.87
N SER A 132 2.18 -13.48 -9.21
CA SER A 132 1.62 -13.76 -10.52
C SER A 132 0.32 -12.99 -10.78
N PRO A 133 -0.08 -12.84 -12.06
CA PRO A 133 -1.38 -12.26 -12.43
C PRO A 133 -2.56 -12.86 -11.67
N LEU A 134 -2.59 -14.19 -11.51
CA LEU A 134 -3.67 -14.89 -10.82
C LEU A 134 -3.68 -14.60 -9.32
N GLU A 135 -2.52 -14.69 -8.66
CA GLU A 135 -2.39 -14.36 -7.23
C GLU A 135 -2.75 -12.89 -6.96
N ASN A 136 -2.34 -11.99 -7.86
CA ASN A 136 -2.70 -10.58 -7.78
C ASN A 136 -4.22 -10.39 -7.92
N ALA A 137 -4.87 -11.06 -8.87
CA ALA A 137 -6.32 -11.00 -9.05
C ALA A 137 -7.06 -11.50 -7.79
N ILE A 138 -6.64 -12.62 -7.20
CA ILE A 138 -7.18 -13.14 -5.93
C ILE A 138 -7.08 -12.08 -4.85
N GLN A 139 -5.89 -11.49 -4.66
CA GLN A 139 -5.66 -10.50 -3.63
C GLN A 139 -6.49 -9.22 -3.84
N VAL A 140 -6.63 -8.75 -5.09
CA VAL A 140 -7.46 -7.58 -5.42
C VAL A 140 -8.93 -7.83 -5.05
N VAL A 141 -9.47 -9.00 -5.40
CA VAL A 141 -10.85 -9.39 -5.08
C VAL A 141 -11.04 -9.56 -3.58
N GLU A 142 -10.11 -10.22 -2.88
CA GLU A 142 -10.17 -10.38 -1.42
C GLU A 142 -10.14 -9.04 -0.69
N ASN A 143 -9.23 -8.14 -1.07
CA ASN A 143 -9.14 -6.80 -0.49
C ASN A 143 -10.43 -6.02 -0.71
N LYS A 144 -10.99 -6.04 -1.92
CA LYS A 144 -12.25 -5.35 -2.22
C LYS A 144 -13.41 -5.93 -1.41
N ASN A 145 -13.46 -7.26 -1.24
CA ASN A 145 -14.46 -7.91 -0.39
C ASN A 145 -14.32 -7.52 1.08
N GLN A 146 -13.09 -7.41 1.61
CA GLN A 146 -12.84 -6.94 2.97
C GLN A 146 -13.27 -5.48 3.15
N GLU A 147 -12.95 -4.61 2.19
CA GLU A 147 -13.37 -3.20 2.17
C GLU A 147 -14.90 -3.07 2.21
N LEU A 148 -15.61 -3.82 1.36
CA LEU A 148 -17.07 -3.83 1.32
C LEU A 148 -17.68 -4.32 2.64
N ARG A 149 -17.17 -5.40 3.22
CA ARG A 149 -17.63 -5.90 4.53
C ARG A 149 -17.44 -4.86 5.64
N ALA A 150 -16.30 -4.17 5.64
CA ALA A 150 -16.01 -3.13 6.61
C ALA A 150 -16.97 -1.93 6.44
N LEU A 151 -17.23 -1.49 5.21
CA LEU A 151 -18.21 -0.44 4.94
C LEU A 151 -19.61 -0.85 5.40
N ILE A 152 -20.09 -2.03 4.99
CA ILE A 152 -21.42 -2.55 5.37
C ILE A 152 -21.60 -2.57 6.89
N SER A 153 -20.61 -3.12 7.62
CA SER A 153 -20.66 -3.16 9.09
C SER A 153 -20.74 -1.75 9.71
N GLN A 154 -20.01 -0.77 9.17
CA GLN A 154 -20.08 0.61 9.66
C GLN A 154 -21.48 1.23 9.50
N TYR A 155 -22.21 0.93 8.42
CA TYR A 155 -23.56 1.44 8.20
C TYR A 155 -24.64 0.66 8.95
N GLN A 156 -24.44 -0.65 9.18
CA GLN A 156 -25.37 -1.45 9.99
C GLN A 156 -25.38 -1.04 11.47
N HIS A 157 -24.24 -0.59 12.00
CA HIS A 157 -24.08 -0.23 13.41
C HIS A 157 -24.17 1.28 13.69
N LYS A 158 -24.29 2.15 12.68
CA LYS A 158 -24.43 3.61 12.83
C LYS A 158 -25.77 4.11 12.30
N GLN A 159 -26.19 5.27 12.84
CA GLN A 159 -27.48 5.94 12.65
C GLN A 159 -28.04 5.92 11.22
N VAL A 160 -29.38 5.87 11.13
CA VAL A 160 -30.27 5.88 9.95
C VAL A 160 -30.01 7.06 8.97
N HIS A 161 -29.21 8.05 9.36
CA HIS A 161 -28.89 9.25 8.57
C HIS A 161 -27.40 9.38 8.20
N GLY A 162 -26.62 8.29 8.22
CA GLY A 162 -25.23 8.30 7.80
C GLY A 162 -25.07 8.63 6.31
N ASN A 163 -24.07 9.44 5.95
CA ASN A 163 -23.73 9.74 4.56
C ASN A 163 -23.38 8.45 3.80
N ILE A 164 -24.20 8.04 2.84
CA ILE A 164 -24.04 6.79 2.08
C ILE A 164 -23.10 6.90 0.88
N ASN A 165 -22.61 8.09 0.53
CA ASN A 165 -21.89 8.33 -0.73
C ASN A 165 -20.69 7.40 -0.92
N LEU A 166 -19.94 7.11 0.15
CA LEU A 166 -18.80 6.20 0.10
C LEU A 166 -19.22 4.77 -0.23
N LEU A 167 -20.30 4.28 0.39
CA LEU A 167 -20.84 2.96 0.11
C LEU A 167 -21.42 2.89 -1.30
N SER A 168 -22.21 3.89 -1.71
CA SER A 168 -22.77 3.97 -3.07
C SER A 168 -21.69 3.98 -4.13
N MET A 169 -20.63 4.77 -3.95
CA MET A 169 -19.48 4.83 -4.85
C MET A 169 -18.74 3.48 -4.93
N CYS A 170 -18.49 2.84 -3.78
CA CYS A 170 -17.79 1.56 -3.73
C CYS A 170 -18.61 0.44 -4.39
N LEU A 171 -19.91 0.37 -4.10
CA LEU A 171 -20.81 -0.61 -4.72
C LEU A 171 -20.93 -0.39 -6.22
N ASN A 172 -21.12 0.85 -6.67
CA ASN A 172 -21.23 1.16 -8.09
C ASN A 172 -19.96 0.75 -8.85
N GLY A 173 -18.77 1.07 -8.31
CA GLY A 173 -17.50 0.70 -8.93
C GLY A 173 -17.23 -0.81 -9.00
N VAL A 174 -17.93 -1.63 -8.21
CA VAL A 174 -17.83 -3.10 -8.24
C VAL A 174 -18.89 -3.72 -9.13
N ILE A 175 -20.13 -3.23 -9.08
CA ILE A 175 -21.28 -3.77 -9.84
C ILE A 175 -21.22 -3.34 -11.30
N ASP A 176 -20.94 -2.07 -11.55
CA ASP A 176 -20.86 -1.46 -12.87
C ASP A 176 -19.44 -0.91 -13.11
N ALA A 177 -18.49 -1.84 -13.21
CA ALA A 177 -17.07 -1.54 -13.36
C ALA A 177 -16.71 -1.07 -14.80
N ALA A 178 -17.38 -0.03 -15.29
CA ALA A 178 -17.32 0.45 -16.67
C ALA A 178 -15.93 0.88 -17.15
N VAL A 179 -15.02 1.24 -16.23
CA VAL A 179 -13.66 1.72 -16.56
C VAL A 179 -12.64 0.58 -16.55
N ASN A 180 -12.58 -0.19 -15.46
CA ASN A 180 -11.54 -1.22 -15.28
C ASN A 180 -11.98 -2.61 -15.78
N GLY A 181 -13.20 -2.77 -16.28
CA GLY A 181 -13.77 -4.04 -16.76
C GLY A 181 -14.15 -5.05 -15.66
N GLY A 182 -13.84 -4.74 -14.39
CA GLY A 182 -14.26 -5.53 -13.24
C GLY A 182 -13.76 -6.97 -13.25
N ILE A 183 -14.53 -7.86 -12.63
CA ILE A 183 -14.18 -9.28 -12.50
C ILE A 183 -14.18 -10.05 -13.83
N ALA A 184 -14.87 -9.54 -14.86
CA ALA A 184 -14.89 -10.15 -16.19
C ALA A 184 -13.47 -10.24 -16.78
N ARG A 185 -12.62 -9.24 -16.51
CA ARG A 185 -11.21 -9.26 -16.92
C ARG A 185 -10.38 -10.36 -16.28
N TYR A 186 -10.82 -10.92 -15.15
CA TYR A 186 -10.15 -12.08 -14.54
C TYR A 186 -10.66 -13.42 -15.06
N GLN A 187 -11.81 -13.43 -15.74
CA GLN A 187 -12.41 -14.62 -16.35
C GLN A 187 -11.96 -14.83 -17.80
N GLU A 188 -11.72 -13.74 -18.53
CA GLU A 188 -11.21 -13.68 -19.91
C GLU A 188 -9.73 -14.05 -20.04
#